data_AF-A0A925ZWT8-F1
#
_entry.id   AF-A0A925ZWT8-F1
#
_cell.length_a   1.000
_cell.length_b   1.000
_cell.length_c   1.000
_cell.angle_alpha   90.00
_cell.angle_beta   90.00
_cell.angle_gamma   90.00
#
_symmetry.space_group_name_H-M   'P 1'
#
loop_
_entity.id
_entity.type
_entity.pdbx_description
1 polymer ?
#
loop_
_entity_poly.entity_id
_entity_poly.type
_entity_poly.pdbx_seq_one_letter_code
_entity_poly.pdbx_strand_id
1 'polypeptide(L)'
;MSNTSRMRAFIAYLLSVPGALYVLLAHRDDTFAAYHARQSLVLAGAIIATPLLWAACSFVLAWLPIVGAVLAAALFALVIAVLLLLLGCWALGMVWALQGRVRALPLVGGRVALPVAQIPVPEVVGEVPG
;
A
#
# COMPACT_ATOMS: atom_id res chain seq x y z
N MET A 1 20.90 3.83 3.79
CA MET A 1 19.89 4.49 2.93
C MET A 1 20.06 6.00 2.98
N SER A 2 20.04 6.65 1.81
CA SER A 2 20.16 8.11 1.69
C SER A 2 18.83 8.81 2.02
N ASN A 3 18.90 10.09 2.41
CA ASN A 3 17.69 10.90 2.65
C ASN A 3 16.83 11.06 1.38
N THR A 4 17.45 11.17 0.21
CA THR A 4 16.76 11.29 -1.07
C THR A 4 15.92 10.06 -1.41
N SER A 5 16.45 8.85 -1.15
CA SER A 5 15.72 7.59 -1.38
C SER A 5 14.51 7.47 -0.45
N ARG A 6 14.67 7.83 0.84
CA ARG A 6 13.55 7.93 1.79
C ARG A 6 12.48 8.92 1.35
N MET A 7 12.88 10.09 0.87
CA MET A 7 11.96 11.12 0.39
C MET A 7 11.15 10.64 -0.82
N ARG A 8 11.81 10.00 -1.79
CA ARG A 8 11.14 9.42 -2.97
C ARG A 8 10.14 8.33 -2.59
N ALA A 9 10.54 7.43 -1.69
CA ALA A 9 9.65 6.40 -1.15
C ALA A 9 8.43 7.02 -0.45
N PHE A 10 8.62 8.08 0.33
CA PHE A 10 7.54 8.81 0.98
C PHE A 10 6.60 9.49 -0.03
N ILE A 11 7.15 10.19 -1.05
CA ILE A 11 6.37 10.81 -2.13
C ILE A 11 5.49 9.78 -2.85
N ALA A 12 5.99 8.55 -3.01
CA ALA A 12 5.22 7.48 -3.63
C ALA A 12 3.95 7.12 -2.86
N TYR A 13 3.92 7.25 -1.52
CA TYR A 13 2.70 7.11 -0.72
C TYR A 13 1.89 8.39 -0.67
N LEU A 14 2.54 9.54 -0.45
CA LEU A 14 1.88 10.82 -0.26
C LEU A 14 1.03 11.19 -1.47
N LEU A 15 1.60 11.06 -2.67
CA LEU A 15 0.89 11.32 -3.91
C LEU A 15 0.18 10.07 -4.44
N SER A 16 0.27 8.92 -3.76
CA SER A 16 -0.37 7.66 -4.17
C SER A 16 0.02 7.28 -5.62
N VAL A 17 -0.95 7.12 -6.53
CA VAL A 17 -0.73 6.69 -7.92
C VAL A 17 0.29 7.56 -8.68
N PRO A 18 0.13 8.89 -8.82
CA PRO A 18 1.10 9.71 -9.56
C PRO A 18 2.50 9.69 -8.93
N GLY A 19 2.62 9.70 -7.60
CA GLY A 19 3.91 9.61 -6.92
C GLY A 19 4.61 8.28 -7.17
N ALA A 20 3.86 7.19 -7.09
CA ALA A 20 4.41 5.86 -7.32
C ALA A 20 4.81 5.65 -8.79
N LEU A 21 4.02 6.14 -9.75
CA LEU A 21 4.38 6.12 -11.16
C LEU A 21 5.63 6.95 -11.44
N TYR A 22 5.74 8.14 -10.87
CA TYR A 22 6.94 8.97 -10.97
C TYR A 22 8.20 8.20 -10.53
N VAL A 23 8.15 7.56 -9.37
CA VAL A 23 9.30 6.79 -8.86
C VAL A 23 9.62 5.58 -9.75
N LEU A 24 8.61 4.84 -10.22
CA LEU A 24 8.83 3.65 -11.04
C LEU A 24 9.28 3.95 -12.47
N LEU A 25 8.94 5.11 -13.02
CA LEU A 25 9.34 5.52 -14.36
C LEU A 25 10.69 6.24 -14.36
N ALA A 26 10.90 7.17 -13.43
CA ALA A 26 12.07 8.03 -13.43
C ALA A 26 13.21 7.51 -12.52
N HIS A 27 12.91 6.75 -11.48
CA HIS A 27 13.85 6.41 -10.39
C HIS A 27 13.85 4.92 -10.05
N ARG A 28 13.63 4.07 -11.04
CA ARG A 28 13.57 2.60 -10.90
C ARG A 28 14.85 1.96 -10.35
N ASP A 29 15.99 2.63 -10.52
CA ASP A 29 17.30 2.16 -10.05
C ASP A 29 17.44 2.26 -8.52
N ASP A 30 16.61 3.09 -7.87
CA ASP A 30 16.48 3.17 -6.43
C ASP A 30 15.57 2.04 -5.93
N THR A 31 16.17 0.88 -5.66
CA THR A 31 15.43 -0.35 -5.29
C THR A 31 14.54 -0.15 -4.05
N PHE A 32 14.97 0.67 -3.09
CA PHE A 32 14.18 1.03 -1.91
C PHE A 32 12.95 1.86 -2.28
N ALA A 33 13.14 2.94 -3.05
CA ALA A 33 12.02 3.78 -3.48
C ALA A 33 11.06 3.01 -4.41
N ALA A 34 11.59 2.18 -5.32
CA ALA A 34 10.79 1.35 -6.22
C ALA A 34 9.95 0.30 -5.47
N TYR A 35 10.48 -0.29 -4.40
CA TYR A 35 9.71 -1.19 -3.52
C TYR A 35 8.50 -0.47 -2.91
N HIS A 36 8.74 0.69 -2.28
CA HIS A 36 7.68 1.48 -1.65
C HIS A 36 6.66 2.01 -2.68
N ALA A 37 7.11 2.33 -3.89
CA ALA A 37 6.23 2.73 -4.98
C ALA A 37 5.31 1.61 -5.47
N ARG A 38 5.83 0.39 -5.68
CA ARG A 38 4.98 -0.78 -6.01
C ARG A 38 3.97 -1.05 -4.91
N GLN A 39 4.40 -1.02 -3.65
CA GLN A 39 3.53 -1.24 -2.50
C GLN A 39 2.42 -0.17 -2.42
N SER A 40 2.74 1.10 -2.69
CA SER A 40 1.76 2.19 -2.78
C SER A 40 0.75 1.96 -3.91
N LEU A 41 1.19 1.53 -5.11
CA LEU A 41 0.27 1.21 -6.21
C LEU A 41 -0.69 0.07 -5.88
N VAL A 42 -0.20 -1.02 -5.28
CA VAL A 42 -1.06 -2.14 -4.88
C VAL A 42 -2.07 -1.66 -3.84
N LEU A 43 -1.64 -0.83 -2.89
CA LEU A 43 -2.53 -0.27 -1.87
C LEU A 43 -3.60 0.65 -2.47
N ALA A 44 -3.22 1.54 -3.38
CA ALA A 44 -4.16 2.39 -4.11
C ALA A 44 -5.16 1.56 -4.92
N GLY A 45 -4.68 0.53 -5.61
CA GLY A 45 -5.52 -0.43 -6.33
C GLY A 45 -6.52 -1.13 -5.42
N ALA A 46 -6.10 -1.57 -4.22
CA ALA A 46 -6.98 -2.20 -3.24
C ALA A 46 -8.06 -1.22 -2.72
N ILE A 47 -7.68 0.03 -2.46
CA ILE A 47 -8.62 1.09 -2.03
C ILE A 47 -9.69 1.33 -3.10
N ILE A 48 -9.32 1.35 -4.38
CA ILE A 48 -10.26 1.54 -5.49
C ILE A 48 -11.10 0.28 -5.75
N ALA A 49 -10.49 -0.90 -5.70
CA ALA A 49 -11.17 -2.15 -5.99
C ALA A 49 -12.23 -2.50 -4.95
N THR A 50 -12.02 -2.15 -3.67
CA THR A 50 -12.95 -2.48 -2.58
C THR A 50 -14.38 -1.93 -2.81
N PRO A 51 -14.61 -0.63 -3.05
CA PRO A 51 -15.95 -0.11 -3.33
C PRO A 51 -16.50 -0.59 -4.67
N LEU A 52 -15.65 -0.83 -5.68
CA LEU A 52 -16.10 -1.36 -6.97
C LEU A 52 -16.63 -2.80 -6.85
N LEU A 53 -15.96 -3.66 -6.09
CA LEU A 53 -16.42 -5.02 -5.80
C LEU A 53 -17.74 -5.00 -5.03
N TRP A 54 -17.86 -4.12 -4.04
CA TRP A 54 -19.13 -3.94 -3.33
C TRP A 54 -20.24 -3.47 -4.27
N ALA A 55 -19.98 -2.50 -5.15
CA ALA A 55 -20.98 -2.00 -6.09
C ALA A 55 -21.48 -3.13 -7.02
N ALA A 56 -20.56 -3.95 -7.55
CA ALA A 56 -20.90 -5.10 -8.37
C ALA A 56 -21.74 -6.15 -7.59
N CYS A 57 -21.34 -6.49 -6.36
CA CYS A 57 -22.11 -7.39 -5.51
C CYS A 57 -23.49 -6.82 -5.17
N SER A 58 -23.56 -5.52 -4.88
CA SER A 58 -24.80 -4.82 -4.54
C SER A 58 -25.77 -4.78 -5.71
N PHE A 59 -25.24 -4.60 -6.93
CA PHE A 59 -26.05 -4.70 -8.15
C PHE A 59 -26.70 -6.08 -8.29
N VAL A 60 -25.96 -7.16 -8.03
CA VAL A 60 -26.52 -8.53 -8.06
C VAL A 60 -27.56 -8.71 -6.94
N LEU A 61 -27.28 -8.24 -5.73
CA LEU A 61 -28.21 -8.34 -4.61
C LEU A 61 -29.50 -7.53 -4.83
N ALA A 62 -29.45 -6.42 -5.56
CA ALA A 62 -30.61 -5.58 -5.84
C ALA A 62 -31.72 -6.31 -6.60
N TRP A 63 -31.41 -7.41 -7.29
CA TRP A 63 -32.40 -8.27 -7.94
C TRP A 63 -33.25 -9.10 -6.96
N LEU A 64 -32.91 -9.10 -5.66
CA LEU A 64 -33.72 -9.73 -4.61
C LEU A 64 -34.79 -8.75 -4.10
N PRO A 65 -36.09 -8.97 -4.40
CA PRO A 65 -37.15 -7.96 -4.27
C PRO A 65 -37.54 -7.57 -2.83
N ILE A 66 -36.95 -8.19 -1.80
CA ILE A 66 -37.29 -7.93 -0.38
C ILE A 66 -36.03 -7.58 0.43
N VAL A 67 -35.01 -8.43 0.36
CA VAL A 67 -33.82 -8.32 1.23
C VAL A 67 -32.61 -7.69 0.54
N GLY A 68 -32.65 -7.53 -0.79
CA GLY A 68 -31.49 -7.15 -1.61
C GLY A 68 -30.84 -5.84 -1.18
N ALA A 69 -31.65 -4.79 -1.10
CA ALA A 69 -31.18 -3.46 -0.72
C ALA A 69 -30.64 -3.42 0.73
N VAL A 70 -31.29 -4.13 1.66
CA VAL A 70 -30.85 -4.18 3.07
C VAL A 70 -29.51 -4.91 3.19
N LEU A 71 -29.35 -6.04 2.49
CA LEU A 71 -28.08 -6.78 2.48
C LEU A 71 -26.95 -5.98 1.82
N ALA A 72 -27.22 -5.32 0.70
CA ALA A 72 -26.26 -4.45 0.02
C ALA A 72 -25.78 -3.31 0.94
N ALA A 73 -26.72 -2.65 1.65
CA ALA A 73 -26.41 -1.61 2.61
C ALA A 73 -25.61 -2.15 3.82
N ALA A 74 -25.99 -3.31 4.36
CA ALA A 74 -25.27 -3.94 5.46
C ALA A 74 -23.82 -4.31 5.06
N LEU A 75 -23.61 -4.81 3.84
CA LEU A 75 -22.27 -5.11 3.31
C LEU A 75 -21.38 -3.87 3.16
N PHE A 76 -21.97 -2.68 3.06
CA PHE A 76 -21.18 -1.45 2.99
C PHE A 76 -20.40 -1.20 4.29
N ALA A 77 -20.87 -1.66 5.45
CA ALA A 77 -20.11 -1.58 6.70
C ALA A 77 -18.77 -2.34 6.60
N LEU A 78 -18.74 -3.46 5.88
CA LEU A 78 -17.51 -4.21 5.62
C LEU A 78 -16.55 -3.41 4.71
N VAL A 79 -17.06 -2.71 3.71
CA VAL A 79 -16.28 -1.80 2.85
C VAL A 79 -15.59 -0.75 3.71
N ILE A 80 -16.33 -0.10 4.61
CA ILE A 80 -15.77 0.90 5.52
C ILE A 80 -14.68 0.30 6.41
N ALA A 81 -14.91 -0.86 7.00
CA ALA A 81 -13.91 -1.54 7.83
C ALA A 81 -12.61 -1.84 7.06
N VAL A 82 -12.73 -2.34 5.83
CA VAL A 82 -11.57 -2.60 4.96
C VAL A 82 -10.86 -1.30 4.56
N LEU A 83 -11.59 -0.25 4.20
CA LEU A 83 -10.99 1.03 3.84
C LEU A 83 -10.21 1.67 5.00
N LEU A 84 -10.74 1.60 6.23
CA LEU A 84 -10.03 2.08 7.41
C LEU A 84 -8.71 1.32 7.66
N LEU A 85 -8.74 0.01 7.45
CA LEU A 85 -7.56 -0.85 7.57
C LEU A 85 -6.51 -0.54 6.50
N LEU A 86 -6.94 -0.34 5.24
CA LEU A 86 -6.06 0.07 4.14
C LEU A 86 -5.49 1.48 4.37
N LEU A 87 -6.27 2.40 4.94
CA LEU A 87 -5.79 3.73 5.33
C LEU A 87 -4.74 3.64 6.46
N GLY A 88 -4.93 2.75 7.43
CA GLY A 88 -3.90 2.45 8.43
C GLY A 88 -2.62 1.89 7.79
N CYS A 89 -2.74 1.00 6.81
CA CYS A 89 -1.61 0.50 6.04
C CYS A 89 -0.91 1.60 5.24
N TRP A 90 -1.65 2.57 4.71
CA TRP A 90 -1.10 3.72 3.98
C TRP A 90 -0.24 4.59 4.89
N ALA A 91 -0.76 4.92 6.09
CA ALA A 91 -0.01 5.67 7.10
C ALA A 91 1.25 4.91 7.55
N LEU A 92 1.13 3.61 7.84
CA LEU A 92 2.28 2.77 8.20
C LEU A 92 3.34 2.70 7.09
N GLY A 93 2.90 2.62 5.83
CA GLY A 93 3.77 2.64 4.65
C GLY A 93 4.63 3.90 4.58
N MET A 94 4.04 5.08 4.84
CA MET A 94 4.79 6.33 4.94
C MET A 94 5.79 6.34 6.09
N VAL A 95 5.35 5.92 7.28
CA VAL A 95 6.21 5.88 8.48
C VAL A 95 7.41 4.98 8.23
N TRP A 96 7.21 3.80 7.64
CA TRP A 96 8.30 2.89 7.30
C TRP A 96 9.21 3.42 6.19
N ALA A 97 8.66 4.11 5.18
CA ALA A 97 9.46 4.77 4.16
C ALA A 97 10.40 5.82 4.78
N LEU A 98 9.89 6.65 5.70
CA LEU A 98 10.68 7.64 6.43
C LEU A 98 11.69 7.01 7.40
N GLN A 99 11.36 5.85 7.99
CA GLN A 99 12.27 5.08 8.83
C GLN A 99 13.31 4.27 8.04
N GLY A 100 13.24 4.25 6.70
CA GLY A 100 14.12 3.43 5.88
C GLY A 100 13.89 1.92 6.02
N ARG A 101 12.68 1.50 6.43
CA ARG A 101 12.33 0.11 6.70
C ARG A 101 11.59 -0.51 5.52
N VAL A 102 12.11 -1.63 5.02
CA VAL A 102 11.43 -2.47 4.03
C VAL A 102 10.61 -3.51 4.79
N ARG A 103 9.31 -3.27 4.91
CA ARG A 103 8.36 -4.23 5.46
C ARG A 103 7.12 -4.35 4.58
N ALA A 104 6.70 -5.59 4.41
CA ALA A 104 5.40 -5.94 3.86
C ALA A 104 4.29 -5.35 4.75
N LEU A 105 3.31 -4.69 4.14
CA LEU A 105 2.12 -4.25 4.88
C LEU A 105 1.29 -5.47 5.29
N PRO A 106 0.69 -5.43 6.49
CA PRO A 106 -0.29 -6.45 6.87
C PRO A 106 -1.39 -6.45 5.79
N LEU A 107 -1.68 -7.63 5.23
CA LEU A 107 -2.69 -7.91 4.17
C LEU A 107 -2.29 -7.65 2.71
N VAL A 108 -1.43 -6.67 2.42
CA VAL A 108 -1.05 -6.33 1.04
C VAL A 108 0.33 -6.89 0.66
N GLY A 109 1.17 -7.21 1.64
CA GLY A 109 2.59 -7.50 1.41
C GLY A 109 2.95 -8.93 1.00
N GLY A 110 2.04 -9.90 1.10
CA GLY A 110 2.34 -11.31 0.74
C GLY A 110 2.60 -11.55 -0.76
N ARG A 111 2.23 -10.59 -1.63
CA ARG A 111 2.32 -10.72 -3.11
C ARG A 111 3.33 -9.78 -3.76
N VAL A 112 4.01 -8.91 -2.99
CA VAL A 112 5.02 -7.94 -3.47
C VAL A 112 6.45 -8.41 -3.16
N ALA A 113 6.63 -9.70 -2.87
CA ALA A 113 7.93 -10.31 -2.69
C ALA A 113 8.68 -10.43 -4.03
N LEU A 114 9.31 -9.34 -4.46
CA LEU A 114 10.44 -9.35 -5.39
C LEU A 114 11.53 -8.42 -4.83
N PRO A 115 12.79 -8.67 -5.20
CA PRO A 115 13.80 -9.36 -4.39
C PRO A 115 14.22 -8.53 -3.16
N VAL A 116 13.65 -8.82 -2.00
CA VAL A 116 14.15 -8.31 -0.70
C VAL A 116 15.64 -8.65 -0.51
N ALA A 117 16.11 -9.73 -1.15
CA ALA A 117 17.50 -10.17 -1.18
C ALA A 117 18.50 -9.13 -1.74
N GLN A 118 18.05 -8.09 -2.47
CA GLN A 118 18.94 -7.09 -3.06
C GLN A 118 18.88 -5.71 -2.41
N ILE A 119 18.02 -5.50 -1.40
CA ILE A 119 17.99 -4.21 -0.72
C ILE A 119 19.08 -4.22 0.36
N PRO A 120 20.06 -3.29 0.31
CA PRO A 120 21.09 -3.22 1.34
C PRO A 120 20.43 -3.13 2.71
N VAL A 121 20.67 -4.13 3.57
CA VAL A 121 20.33 -4.03 4.98
C VAL A 121 21.10 -2.82 5.51
N PRO A 122 20.50 -1.91 6.29
CA PRO A 122 21.28 -0.85 6.91
C PRO A 122 22.44 -1.48 7.65
N GLU A 123 23.66 -1.15 7.19
CA GLU A 123 24.88 -1.48 7.92
C GLU A 123 24.65 -0.97 9.34
N VAL A 124 24.68 -1.87 10.31
CA VAL A 124 24.66 -1.47 11.71
C VAL A 124 25.93 -0.65 11.88
N VAL A 125 25.79 0.67 11.86
CA VAL A 125 26.86 1.58 12.28
C VAL A 125 27.03 1.33 13.77
N GLY A 126 27.84 0.34 14.04
CA GLY A 126 28.29 -0.10 15.35
C GLY A 126 29.75 -0.44 15.18
N GLU A 127 30.58 0.59 14.96
CA GLU A 127 31.87 0.54 15.63
C GLU A 127 31.56 0.37 17.11
N VAL A 128 31.91 -0.79 17.64
CA VAL A 128 32.02 -1.01 19.08
C VAL A 128 33.34 -0.36 19.48
N PRO A 129 33.35 0.74 20.25
CA PRO A 129 34.57 1.15 20.92
C PRO A 129 34.70 0.33 22.21
N GLY A 130 35.75 -0.48 22.29
CA GLY A 130 36.12 -1.24 23.49
C GLY A 130 36.85 -2.53 23.16
#